data_AF-A0A356AQF0-F1
#
_entry.id   AF-A0A356AQF0-F1
#
_cell.length_a   1.000
_cell.length_b   1.000
_cell.length_c   1.000
_cell.angle_alpha   90.00
_cell.angle_beta   90.00
_cell.angle_gamma   90.00
#
_symmetry.space_group_name_H-M   'P 1'
#
loop_
_entity.id
_entity.type
_entity.pdbx_description
1 polymer ?
#
loop_
_entity_poly.entity_id
_entity_poly.type
_entity_poly.pdbx_seq_one_letter_code
_entity_poly.pdbx_strand_id
1 'polypeptide(L)'
;MKETELYKPVKELFEKMGYTVNGEVTDMDVTAVRGDELIVVEMKTGFNVTLLLQAVKRQKITEQVYVAIPRPTYKKRFSQDFKDKEYLIRRLSLGLILVAMDC
;
A
#
# COMPACT_ATOMS: atom_id res chain seq x y z
N MET A 1 5.34 -7.49 14.18
CA MET A 1 5.00 -6.25 13.45
C MET A 1 3.50 -6.09 13.49
N LYS A 2 3.02 -4.90 13.83
CA LYS A 2 1.59 -4.57 13.80
C LYS A 2 1.29 -3.74 12.56
N GLU A 3 0.08 -3.85 12.02
CA GLU A 3 -0.34 -3.05 10.85
C GLU A 3 -0.23 -1.53 11.13
N THR A 4 -0.47 -1.13 12.39
CA THR A 4 -0.32 0.26 12.85
C THR A 4 1.11 0.81 12.69
N GLU A 5 2.13 -0.04 12.66
CA GLU A 5 3.52 0.37 12.44
C GLU A 5 3.77 0.77 10.97
N LEU A 6 2.95 0.30 10.03
CA LEU A 6 3.03 0.67 8.60
C LEU A 6 2.41 2.04 8.32
N TYR A 7 1.43 2.45 9.13
CA TYR A 7 0.69 3.69 8.93
C TYR A 7 1.60 4.92 8.87
N LYS A 8 2.47 5.07 9.87
CA LYS A 8 3.30 6.27 10.02
C LYS A 8 4.22 6.51 8.80
N PRO A 9 5.02 5.55 8.34
CA PRO A 9 5.84 5.74 7.12
C PRO A 9 5.03 6.05 5.86
N VAL A 10 3.88 5.40 5.69
CA VAL A 10 3.00 5.63 4.52
C VAL A 10 2.42 7.04 4.57
N LYS A 11 1.95 7.47 5.76
CA LYS A 11 1.48 8.84 5.99
C LYS A 11 2.57 9.86 5.67
N GLU A 12 3.77 9.69 6.23
CA GLU A 12 4.88 10.62 6.01
C GLU A 12 5.31 10.70 4.53
N LEU A 13 5.25 9.58 3.78
CA LEU A 13 5.53 9.57 2.34
C LEU A 13 4.61 10.52 1.59
N PHE A 14 3.30 10.42 1.80
CA PHE A 14 2.32 11.25 1.08
C PHE A 14 2.28 12.69 1.59
N GLU A 15 2.43 12.91 2.91
CA GLU A 15 2.54 14.28 3.46
C GLU A 15 3.73 15.04 2.88
N LYS A 16 4.89 14.39 2.71
CA LYS A 16 6.07 14.97 2.05
C LYS A 16 5.83 15.32 0.57
N MET A 17 4.87 14.67 -0.07
CA MET A 17 4.44 14.95 -1.44
C MET A 17 3.33 16.01 -1.52
N GLY A 18 2.93 16.59 -0.38
CA GLY A 18 1.93 17.65 -0.30
C GLY A 18 0.48 17.15 -0.28
N TYR A 19 0.26 15.87 0.05
CA TYR A 19 -1.09 15.35 0.27
C TYR A 19 -1.56 15.60 1.69
N THR A 20 -2.85 15.85 1.86
CA THR A 20 -3.54 15.70 3.15
C THR A 20 -3.86 14.22 3.35
N VAL A 21 -3.39 13.64 4.46
CA VAL A 21 -3.53 12.20 4.73
C VAL A 21 -4.52 11.96 5.86
N ASN A 22 -5.46 11.03 5.63
CA ASN A 22 -6.41 10.54 6.63
C ASN A 22 -6.22 9.03 6.85
N GLY A 23 -6.43 8.56 8.08
CA GLY A 23 -6.43 7.13 8.42
C GLY A 23 -7.83 6.62 8.73
N GLU A 24 -8.06 5.33 8.50
CA GLU A 24 -9.30 4.61 8.88
C GLU A 24 -10.61 5.24 8.36
N VAL A 25 -10.63 5.62 7.08
CA VAL A 25 -11.81 6.21 6.45
C VAL A 25 -12.63 5.11 5.78
N THR A 26 -13.83 4.80 6.27
CA THR A 26 -14.75 3.83 5.62
C THR A 26 -14.06 2.49 5.30
N ASP A 27 -13.39 1.92 6.30
CA ASP A 27 -12.59 0.69 6.22
C ASP A 27 -11.37 0.76 5.27
N MET A 28 -10.96 1.96 4.82
CA MET A 28 -9.69 2.17 4.11
C MET A 28 -8.61 2.54 5.11
N ASP A 29 -7.48 1.85 5.04
CA ASP A 29 -6.39 2.08 5.99
C ASP A 29 -5.80 3.49 5.87
N VAL A 30 -5.53 3.97 4.64
CA VAL A 30 -5.05 5.34 4.37
C VAL A 30 -5.73 5.93 3.14
N THR A 31 -6.09 7.20 3.21
CA THR A 31 -6.41 8.03 2.05
C THR A 31 -5.50 9.25 2.00
N ALA A 32 -5.06 9.64 0.80
CA ALA A 32 -4.24 10.82 0.58
C ALA A 32 -4.87 11.68 -0.52
N VAL A 33 -5.14 12.95 -0.22
CA VAL A 33 -5.87 13.88 -1.10
C VAL A 33 -5.03 15.11 -1.42
N ARG A 34 -5.00 15.49 -2.70
CA ARG A 34 -4.33 16.73 -3.17
C ARG A 34 -5.03 17.27 -4.42
N GLY A 35 -5.72 18.40 -4.28
CA GLY A 35 -6.61 18.88 -5.34
C GLY A 35 -7.70 17.82 -5.62
N ASP A 36 -7.83 17.43 -6.88
CA ASP A 36 -8.77 16.39 -7.32
C ASP A 36 -8.18 14.97 -7.28
N GLU A 37 -6.91 14.82 -6.89
CA GLU A 37 -6.27 13.50 -6.76
C GLU A 37 -6.68 12.84 -5.43
N LEU A 38 -7.22 11.61 -5.54
CA LEU A 38 -7.48 10.73 -4.41
C LEU A 38 -6.64 9.45 -4.56
N ILE A 39 -5.78 9.20 -3.58
CA ILE A 39 -5.02 7.96 -3.45
C ILE A 39 -5.57 7.15 -2.28
N VAL A 40 -5.73 5.85 -2.47
CA VAL A 40 -6.12 4.91 -1.42
C VAL A 40 -5.00 3.89 -1.22
N VAL A 41 -4.64 3.62 0.03
CA VAL A 41 -3.64 2.60 0.39
C VAL A 41 -4.24 1.60 1.37
N GLU A 42 -4.16 0.32 1.01
CA GLU A 42 -4.47 -0.81 1.90
C GLU A 42 -3.16 -1.39 2.45
N MET A 43 -3.10 -1.71 3.73
CA MET A 43 -1.89 -2.11 4.43
C MET A 43 -2.06 -3.48 5.09
N LYS A 44 -1.07 -4.37 4.93
CA LYS A 44 -0.98 -5.62 5.69
C LYS A 44 0.45 -5.96 6.02
N THR A 45 0.69 -6.67 7.12
CA THR A 45 2.05 -7.13 7.50
C THR A 45 2.60 -8.24 6.60
N GLY A 46 1.84 -8.67 5.59
CA GLY A 46 2.27 -9.62 4.59
C GLY A 46 1.37 -9.57 3.36
N PHE A 47 1.91 -10.02 2.23
CA PHE A 47 1.16 -10.16 0.99
C PHE A 47 0.20 -11.36 1.09
N ASN A 48 -1.11 -11.11 1.04
CA ASN A 48 -2.15 -12.14 1.09
C ASN A 48 -3.35 -11.77 0.21
N VAL A 49 -4.25 -12.73 -0.01
CA VAL A 49 -5.43 -12.55 -0.86
C VAL A 49 -6.38 -11.48 -0.31
N THR A 50 -6.51 -11.35 1.01
CA THR A 50 -7.35 -10.32 1.64
C THR A 50 -6.91 -8.92 1.26
N LEU A 51 -5.61 -8.63 1.32
CA LEU A 51 -5.02 -7.34 0.91
C LEU A 51 -5.37 -7.03 -0.55
N LEU A 52 -5.21 -8.00 -1.45
CA LEU A 52 -5.54 -7.83 -2.87
C LEU A 52 -7.03 -7.58 -3.09
N LEU A 53 -7.90 -8.33 -2.41
CA LEU A 53 -9.34 -8.15 -2.52
C LEU A 53 -9.80 -6.79 -2.00
N GLN A 54 -9.21 -6.29 -0.91
CA GLN A 54 -9.47 -4.94 -0.42
C GLN A 54 -9.03 -3.91 -1.46
N ALA A 55 -7.79 -3.96 -1.92
CA ALA A 55 -7.25 -3.00 -2.89
C ALA A 55 -8.06 -2.97 -4.20
N VAL A 56 -8.37 -4.14 -4.78
CA VAL A 56 -9.20 -4.21 -6.01
C VAL A 56 -10.59 -3.63 -5.79
N LYS A 57 -11.20 -3.79 -4.60
CA LYS A 57 -12.50 -3.16 -4.31
C LYS A 57 -12.40 -1.63 -4.27
N ARG A 58 -11.27 -1.07 -3.81
CA ARG A 58 -11.03 0.39 -3.78
C ARG A 58 -10.90 1.00 -5.16
N GLN A 59 -10.60 0.21 -6.19
CA GLN A 59 -10.58 0.68 -7.58
C GLN A 59 -11.94 1.18 -8.08
N LYS A 60 -13.04 0.86 -7.38
CA LYS A 60 -14.37 1.45 -7.63
C LYS A 60 -14.46 2.93 -7.22
N ILE A 61 -13.52 3.41 -6.42
CA ILE A 61 -13.50 4.75 -5.84
C ILE A 61 -12.47 5.62 -6.58
N THR A 62 -11.28 5.07 -6.87
CA THR A 62 -10.19 5.76 -7.57
C THR A 62 -9.33 4.76 -8.33
N GLU A 63 -8.72 5.15 -9.43
CA GLU A 63 -7.73 4.33 -10.13
C GLU A 63 -6.36 4.30 -9.41
N GLN A 64 -6.11 5.26 -8.51
CA GLN A 64 -4.85 5.38 -7.79
C GLN A 64 -4.87 4.58 -6.48
N VAL A 65 -4.78 3.26 -6.59
CA VAL A 65 -4.77 2.35 -5.43
C VAL A 65 -3.41 1.69 -5.24
N TYR A 66 -2.94 1.69 -4.00
CA TYR A 66 -1.68 1.09 -3.60
C TYR A 66 -1.90 0.03 -2.52
N VAL A 67 -1.02 -0.96 -2.49
CA VAL A 67 -0.85 -1.86 -1.35
C VAL A 67 0.47 -1.55 -0.67
N ALA A 68 0.47 -1.49 0.67
CA ALA A 68 1.68 -1.31 1.47
C ALA A 68 1.94 -2.55 2.33
N ILE A 69 3.17 -3.06 2.24
CA ILE A 69 3.63 -4.19 3.04
C ILE A 69 5.03 -3.91 3.62
N PRO A 70 5.46 -4.64 4.66
CA PRO A 70 6.82 -4.55 5.15
C PRO A 70 7.79 -4.92 4.04
N ARG A 71 8.89 -4.17 3.94
CA ARG A 71 9.97 -4.49 3.00
C ARG A 71 10.49 -5.89 3.31
N PRO A 72 10.46 -6.83 2.33
CA PRO A 72 10.97 -8.17 2.56
C PRO A 72 12.49 -8.13 2.77
N THR A 73 13.04 -9.19 3.40
CA THR A 73 14.49 -9.37 3.46
C THR A 73 15.09 -9.42 2.05
N TYR A 74 16.37 -9.07 1.92
CA TYR A 74 17.08 -9.09 0.63
C TYR A 74 16.86 -10.41 -0.14
N LYS A 75 17.08 -11.55 0.52
CA LYS A 75 16.87 -12.88 -0.09
C LYS A 75 15.42 -13.08 -0.59
N LYS A 76 14.41 -12.63 0.17
CA LYS A 76 13.00 -12.74 -0.23
C LYS A 76 12.64 -11.76 -1.34
N ARG A 77 13.21 -10.55 -1.36
CA ARG A 77 12.94 -9.52 -2.38
C ARG A 77 13.24 -10.00 -3.79
N PHE A 78 14.28 -10.81 -3.95
CA PHE A 78 14.76 -11.33 -5.24
C PHE A 78 14.30 -12.76 -5.56
N SER A 79 13.45 -13.36 -4.72
CA SER A 79 12.90 -14.70 -4.99
C SER A 79 11.90 -14.67 -6.15
N GLN A 80 11.69 -15.82 -6.79
CA GLN A 80 10.67 -15.95 -7.84
C GLN A 80 9.26 -15.69 -7.29
N ASP A 81 8.96 -16.19 -6.09
CA ASP A 81 7.69 -15.95 -5.40
C ASP A 81 7.37 -14.45 -5.24
N PHE A 82 8.36 -13.61 -4.90
CA PHE A 82 8.12 -12.17 -4.80
C PHE A 82 7.89 -11.52 -6.17
N LYS A 83 8.63 -11.96 -7.20
CA LYS A 83 8.43 -11.50 -8.58
C LYS A 83 7.04 -11.87 -9.11
N ASP A 84 6.53 -13.05 -8.78
CA ASP A 84 5.19 -13.48 -9.18
C ASP A 84 4.11 -12.63 -8.50
N LYS A 85 4.32 -12.25 -7.23
CA LYS A 85 3.45 -11.29 -6.52
C LYS A 85 3.49 -9.90 -7.16
N GLU A 86 4.67 -9.41 -7.52
CA GLU A 86 4.82 -8.13 -8.25
C GLU A 86 4.14 -8.17 -9.63
N TYR A 87 4.25 -9.30 -10.34
CA TYR A 87 3.55 -9.52 -11.60
C TYR A 87 2.04 -9.44 -11.42
N LEU A 88 1.49 -10.09 -10.39
CA LEU A 88 0.07 -10.02 -10.07
C LEU A 88 -0.39 -8.60 -9.74
N ILE A 89 0.34 -7.88 -8.88
CA ILE A 89 0.05 -6.46 -8.56
C ILE A 89 -0.03 -5.61 -9.83
N ARG A 90 0.94 -5.77 -10.75
CA ARG A 90 0.95 -5.07 -12.04
C ARG A 90 -0.25 -5.42 -12.91
N ARG A 91 -0.65 -6.70 -12.95
CA ARG A 91 -1.82 -7.16 -13.72
C ARG A 91 -3.14 -6.65 -13.17
N LEU A 92 -3.18 -6.33 -11.88
CA LEU A 92 -4.34 -5.75 -11.20
C LEU A 92 -4.34 -4.21 -11.25
N SER A 93 -3.37 -3.56 -11.90
CA SER A 93 -3.22 -2.10 -11.92
C SER A 93 -3.15 -1.49 -10.52
N LEU A 94 -2.41 -2.14 -9.61
CA LEU A 94 -2.15 -1.66 -8.26
C LEU A 94 -0.71 -1.15 -8.13
N GLY A 95 -0.50 -0.12 -7.31
CA GLY A 95 0.82 0.28 -6.86
C GLY A 95 1.32 -0.56 -5.68
N LEU A 96 2.63 -0.67 -5.49
CA LEU A 96 3.26 -1.37 -4.36
C LEU A 96 4.18 -0.42 -3.59
N ILE A 97 3.95 -0.30 -2.28
CA ILE A 97 4.80 0.41 -1.34
C ILE A 97 5.47 -0.61 -0.42
N LEU A 98 6.81 -0.58 -0.38
CA LEU A 98 7.59 -1.40 0.54
C LEU A 98 8.10 -0.52 1.68
N VAL A 99 7.64 -0.81 2.89
CA VAL A 99 7.96 -0.01 4.07
C VAL A 99 9.21 -0.56 4.74
N ALA A 100 10.30 0.21 4.70
CA ALA A 100 11.49 -0.06 5.50
C ALA A 100 11.30 0.52 6.92
N MET A 101 11.66 -0.23 7.95
CA MET A 101 11.52 0.17 9.35
C MET A 101 12.88 0.30 10.05
N ASP A 102 13.97 0.05 9.32
CA ASP A 102 15.36 0.22 9.70
C ASP A 102 15.84 1.61 9.28
N CYS A 103 15.54 2.60 10.13
CA CYS A 103 16.14 3.93 10.12
C CYS A 103 16.70 4.21 11.51
#